data_AF-A0A7C6XVN6-F1
#
_entry.id   AF-A0A7C6XVN6-F1
#
_cell.length_a   1.000
_cell.length_b   1.000
_cell.length_c   1.000
_cell.angle_alpha   90.00
_cell.angle_beta   90.00
_cell.angle_gamma   90.00
#
_symmetry.space_group_name_H-M   'P 1'
#
loop_
_entity.id
_entity.type
_entity.pdbx_description
1 polymer ?
#
loop_
_entity_poly.entity_id
_entity_poly.type
_entity_poly.pdbx_seq_one_letter_code
_entity_poly.pdbx_strand_id
1 'polypeptide(L)'
;MIGSILRRWNWLEEGAIPLVSAAMRAAWLAPLIHLILNNPLVYPQGTRYPFGLALFVILGAWGVQRAVQDMPGARGRVIVAGLVVALCVAAYLYRDPAGKPLTSVAQWAQEVRSWSEGIPPTVLVVIATTLLWAYGLIGEYTGFDDLWRDFIIGTLVLVGLLLIPADWMPDMPPMSAAALSFLLWGLLGLAFRSVADALAVERERRGAIPALNRYWLAMISAVVLAILAGAWLLANTIAPQIMAFLLAIAGGILRSLGQLLVYVATALFYLFFQLFGGLFDLSGEDALQPPDEPPQMPNLAEQFREIETTPIRLPVEGDIWRYLLFAALAAGL
;
A
#
# COMPACT_ATOMS: atom_id res chain seq x y z
N MET A 1 15.22 22.91 -34.72
CA MET A 1 13.78 22.82 -34.40
C MET A 1 13.48 22.27 -33.00
N ILE A 2 14.36 21.50 -32.36
CA ILE A 2 14.19 20.99 -30.97
C ILE A 2 14.18 22.11 -29.91
N GLY A 3 14.94 23.21 -30.13
CA GLY A 3 15.09 24.29 -29.16
C GLY A 3 13.87 25.21 -28.93
N SER A 4 12.94 25.34 -29.89
CA SER A 4 11.71 26.13 -29.71
C SER A 4 10.58 25.33 -29.05
N ILE A 5 10.58 24.00 -29.21
CA ILE A 5 9.65 23.07 -28.55
C ILE A 5 10.01 22.92 -27.06
N LEU A 6 11.29 22.77 -26.74
CA LEU A 6 11.78 22.76 -25.35
C LEU A 6 11.50 24.07 -24.59
N ARG A 7 11.40 25.20 -25.28
CA ARG A 7 11.14 26.51 -24.65
C ARG A 7 9.67 26.70 -24.23
N ARG A 8 8.76 25.85 -24.73
CA ARG A 8 7.34 25.80 -24.34
C ARG A 8 7.02 24.69 -23.34
N TRP A 9 7.97 23.81 -23.06
CA TRP A 9 7.78 22.73 -22.09
C TRP A 9 7.72 23.31 -20.68
N ASN A 10 6.54 23.24 -20.07
CA ASN A 10 6.36 23.59 -18.67
C ASN A 10 6.89 22.44 -17.78
N TRP A 11 8.22 22.31 -17.69
CA TRP A 11 8.90 21.22 -16.98
C TRP A 11 8.44 21.04 -15.53
N LEU A 12 7.93 22.10 -14.90
CA LEU A 12 7.38 22.06 -13.55
C LEU A 12 6.09 21.24 -13.51
N GLU A 13 5.10 21.62 -14.32
CA GLU A 13 3.79 20.97 -14.39
C GLU A 13 3.86 19.58 -15.03
N GLU A 14 4.71 19.43 -16.04
CA GLU A 14 4.76 18.20 -16.84
C GLU A 14 5.81 17.19 -16.35
N GLY A 15 6.70 17.57 -15.43
CA GLY A 15 7.80 16.71 -14.99
C GLY A 15 7.98 16.71 -13.48
N ALA A 16 8.30 17.86 -12.90
CA ALA A 16 8.66 17.95 -11.50
C ALA A 16 7.49 17.61 -10.56
N ILE A 17 6.29 18.15 -10.82
CA ILE A 17 5.11 17.90 -9.99
C ILE A 17 4.70 16.40 -10.01
N PRO A 18 4.54 15.74 -11.17
CA PRO A 18 4.26 14.31 -11.22
C PRO A 18 5.34 13.46 -10.55
N LEU A 19 6.63 13.79 -10.75
CA LEU A 19 7.76 13.09 -10.14
C LEU A 19 7.71 13.15 -8.61
N VAL A 20 7.57 14.36 -8.07
CA VAL A 20 7.57 14.59 -6.63
C VAL A 20 6.32 13.99 -5.97
N SER A 21 5.16 14.11 -6.61
CA SER A 21 3.92 13.47 -6.14
C SER A 21 4.02 11.95 -6.14
N ALA A 22 4.55 11.34 -7.21
CA ALA A 22 4.77 9.90 -7.25
C ALA A 22 5.79 9.43 -6.19
N ALA A 23 6.87 10.20 -5.97
CA ALA A 23 7.85 9.92 -4.93
C ALA A 23 7.27 10.03 -3.52
N MET A 24 6.42 11.03 -3.26
CA MET A 24 5.67 11.15 -2.02
C MET A 24 4.79 9.92 -1.80
N ARG A 25 3.99 9.53 -2.80
CA ARG A 25 3.10 8.35 -2.72
C ARG A 25 3.88 7.06 -2.50
N ALA A 26 4.93 6.83 -3.27
CA ALA A 26 5.79 5.66 -3.11
C ALA A 26 6.43 5.59 -1.72
N ALA A 27 6.72 6.72 -1.07
CA ALA A 27 7.38 6.76 0.22
C ALA A 27 6.51 6.19 1.35
N TRP A 28 5.19 6.35 1.29
CA TRP A 28 4.28 5.77 2.28
C TRP A 28 3.64 4.44 1.81
N LEU A 29 3.46 4.23 0.50
CA LEU A 29 2.93 2.98 -0.04
C LEU A 29 3.94 1.83 0.04
N ALA A 30 5.24 2.08 -0.18
CA ALA A 30 6.25 1.02 -0.11
C ALA A 30 6.32 0.31 1.27
N PRO A 31 6.42 1.00 2.42
CA PRO A 31 6.40 0.33 3.71
C PRO A 31 5.05 -0.34 4.01
N LEU A 32 3.94 0.20 3.51
CA LEU A 32 2.63 -0.44 3.63
C LEU A 32 2.57 -1.77 2.86
N ILE A 33 3.05 -1.79 1.62
CA ILE A 33 3.13 -3.02 0.81
C ILE A 33 4.08 -4.02 1.48
N HIS A 34 5.20 -3.55 2.02
CA HIS A 34 6.13 -4.41 2.77
C HIS A 34 5.47 -5.04 4.00
N LEU A 35 4.65 -4.29 4.74
CA LEU A 35 3.86 -4.84 5.84
C LEU A 35 2.89 -5.93 5.35
N ILE A 36 2.18 -5.68 4.25
CA ILE A 36 1.21 -6.64 3.69
C ILE A 36 1.92 -7.92 3.24
N LEU A 37 3.08 -7.82 2.59
CA LEU A 37 3.84 -8.97 2.06
C LEU A 37 4.57 -9.78 3.15
N ASN A 38 4.85 -9.19 4.31
CA ASN A 38 5.48 -9.87 5.44
C ASN A 38 4.49 -10.22 6.55
N ASN A 39 3.20 -10.25 6.22
CA ASN A 39 2.16 -10.71 7.12
C ASN A 39 2.30 -12.24 7.36
N PRO A 40 2.05 -12.75 8.57
CA PRO A 40 2.07 -14.20 8.87
C PRO A 40 1.20 -15.07 7.96
N LEU A 41 0.14 -14.50 7.37
CA LEU A 41 -0.75 -15.19 6.44
C LEU A 41 -0.13 -15.40 5.05
N VAL A 42 1.01 -14.76 4.78
CA VAL A 42 1.68 -14.77 3.49
C VAL A 42 2.87 -15.71 3.57
N TYR A 43 2.89 -16.70 2.67
CA TYR A 43 3.94 -17.70 2.62
C TYR A 43 4.40 -17.95 1.16
N PRO A 44 5.71 -17.95 0.87
CA PRO A 44 6.82 -17.69 1.79
C PRO A 44 6.97 -16.21 2.19
N GLN A 45 7.49 -15.97 3.39
CA GLN A 45 7.79 -14.63 3.90
C GLN A 45 9.10 -14.07 3.31
N GLY A 46 9.33 -12.77 3.46
CA GLY A 46 10.59 -12.12 3.07
C GLY A 46 10.57 -11.50 1.67
N THR A 47 9.41 -11.44 1.00
CA THR A 47 9.27 -10.69 -0.25
C THR A 47 9.42 -9.20 0.03
N ARG A 48 10.36 -8.55 -0.65
CA ARG A 48 10.60 -7.09 -0.53
C ARG A 48 10.08 -6.38 -1.76
N TYR A 49 9.24 -5.35 -1.56
CA TYR A 49 8.78 -4.46 -2.63
C TYR A 49 9.57 -3.15 -2.58
N PRO A 50 10.59 -2.96 -3.44
CA PRO A 50 11.49 -1.81 -3.31
C PRO A 50 10.79 -0.50 -3.67
N PHE A 51 11.12 0.58 -2.93
CA PHE A 51 10.61 1.94 -3.17
C PHE A 51 10.74 2.37 -4.64
N GLY A 52 11.90 2.12 -5.25
CA GLY A 52 12.15 2.48 -6.65
C GLY A 52 11.15 1.83 -7.61
N LEU A 53 10.74 0.59 -7.34
CA LEU A 53 9.77 -0.11 -8.17
C LEU A 53 8.36 0.50 -8.00
N ALA A 54 7.94 0.83 -6.78
CA ALA A 54 6.69 1.56 -6.55
C ALA A 54 6.66 2.89 -7.33
N LEU A 55 7.76 3.65 -7.25
CA LEU A 55 7.93 4.90 -7.99
C LEU A 55 7.83 4.70 -9.50
N PHE A 56 8.53 3.70 -10.06
CA PHE A 56 8.49 3.40 -11.49
C PHE A 56 7.10 2.96 -11.96
N VAL A 57 6.36 2.18 -11.17
CA VAL A 57 5.00 1.76 -11.53
C VAL A 57 4.06 2.95 -11.57
N ILE A 58 4.08 3.82 -10.54
CA ILE A 58 3.21 5.02 -10.49
C ILE A 58 3.54 5.97 -11.64
N LEU A 59 4.83 6.28 -11.87
CA LEU A 59 5.25 7.17 -12.95
C LEU A 59 5.04 6.57 -14.33
N GLY A 60 5.23 5.25 -14.45
CA GLY A 60 5.00 4.51 -15.68
C GLY A 60 3.54 4.58 -16.10
N ALA A 61 2.60 4.46 -15.16
CA ALA A 61 1.18 4.60 -15.42
C ALA A 61 0.85 5.97 -16.00
N TRP A 62 1.30 7.04 -15.34
CA TRP A 62 1.13 8.42 -15.82
C TRP A 62 1.76 8.64 -17.21
N GLY A 63 3.00 8.16 -17.40
CA GLY A 63 3.72 8.32 -18.67
C GLY A 63 3.05 7.59 -19.84
N VAL A 64 2.59 6.36 -19.61
CA VAL A 64 1.86 5.57 -20.62
C VAL A 64 0.51 6.19 -20.93
N GLN A 65 -0.24 6.64 -19.92
CA GLN A 65 -1.50 7.33 -20.13
C GLN A 65 -1.31 8.56 -21.02
N ARG A 66 -0.31 9.40 -20.72
CA ARG A 66 0.01 10.60 -21.50
C ARG A 66 0.46 10.27 -22.92
N ALA A 67 1.25 9.22 -23.11
CA ALA A 67 1.72 8.81 -24.43
C ALA A 67 0.61 8.27 -25.34
N VAL A 68 -0.45 7.72 -24.76
CA VAL A 68 -1.49 6.99 -25.50
C VAL A 68 -2.83 7.75 -25.51
N GLN A 69 -2.97 8.86 -24.78
CA GLN A 69 -4.23 9.61 -24.62
C GLN A 69 -4.92 10.00 -25.93
N ASP A 70 -4.15 10.30 -26.99
CA ASP A 70 -4.67 10.74 -28.29
C ASP A 70 -4.95 9.56 -29.25
N MET A 71 -4.69 8.32 -28.81
CA MET A 71 -4.86 7.13 -29.65
C MET A 71 -6.25 6.50 -29.48
N PRO A 72 -6.85 5.95 -30.55
CA PRO A 72 -8.08 5.18 -30.42
C PRO A 72 -7.87 3.96 -29.52
N GLY A 73 -8.78 3.76 -28.56
CA GLY A 73 -8.69 2.67 -27.58
C GLY A 73 -7.67 2.91 -26.45
N ALA A 74 -7.34 4.16 -26.14
CA ALA A 74 -6.35 4.51 -25.12
C ALA A 74 -6.57 3.79 -23.78
N ARG A 75 -7.82 3.72 -23.31
CA ARG A 75 -8.19 3.02 -22.06
C ARG A 75 -7.76 1.54 -22.09
N GLY A 76 -8.07 0.83 -23.18
CA GLY A 76 -7.71 -0.59 -23.32
C GLY A 76 -6.20 -0.79 -23.33
N ARG A 77 -5.46 0.08 -24.02
CA ARG A 77 -3.99 0.03 -24.08
C ARG A 77 -3.35 0.26 -22.71
N VAL A 78 -3.85 1.22 -21.94
CA VAL A 78 -3.38 1.51 -20.58
C VAL A 78 -3.65 0.34 -19.62
N ILE A 79 -4.81 -0.30 -19.73
CA ILE A 79 -5.14 -1.49 -18.93
C ILE A 79 -4.22 -2.65 -19.29
N VAL A 80 -4.03 -2.92 -20.59
CA VAL A 80 -3.12 -3.98 -21.06
C VAL A 80 -1.67 -3.70 -20.61
N ALA A 81 -1.21 -2.45 -20.70
CA ALA A 81 0.09 -2.05 -20.20
C ALA A 81 0.23 -2.30 -18.68
N GLY A 82 -0.80 -1.97 -17.90
CA GLY A 82 -0.82 -2.25 -16.46
C GLY A 82 -0.71 -3.74 -16.14
N LEU A 83 -1.44 -4.59 -16.87
CA LEU A 83 -1.34 -6.05 -16.73
C LEU A 83 0.07 -6.55 -17.07
N VAL A 84 0.66 -6.06 -18.17
CA VAL A 84 2.04 -6.40 -18.56
C VAL A 84 3.02 -5.96 -17.47
N VAL A 85 2.89 -4.75 -16.93
CA VAL A 85 3.76 -4.24 -15.86
C VAL A 85 3.62 -5.09 -14.60
N ALA A 86 2.40 -5.45 -14.18
CA ALA A 86 2.17 -6.32 -13.03
C ALA A 86 2.86 -7.68 -13.19
N LEU A 87 2.75 -8.29 -14.37
CA LEU A 87 3.43 -9.55 -14.69
C LEU A 87 4.95 -9.40 -14.74
N CYS A 88 5.47 -8.31 -15.30
CA CYS A 88 6.90 -8.03 -15.33
C CYS A 88 7.47 -7.79 -13.92
N VAL A 89 6.74 -7.11 -13.04
CA VAL A 89 7.14 -6.87 -11.65
C VAL A 89 7.17 -8.18 -10.86
N ALA A 90 6.13 -9.01 -10.99
CA ALA A 90 6.14 -10.34 -10.39
C ALA A 90 7.33 -11.17 -10.92
N ALA A 91 7.57 -11.16 -12.23
CA ALA A 91 8.69 -11.91 -12.83
C ALA A 91 10.06 -11.40 -12.36
N TYR A 92 10.18 -10.09 -12.12
CA TYR A 92 11.39 -9.47 -11.59
C TYR A 92 11.65 -9.87 -10.14
N LEU A 93 10.62 -9.85 -9.28
CA LEU A 93 10.75 -10.13 -7.85
C LEU A 93 10.94 -11.64 -7.55
N TYR A 94 10.32 -12.51 -8.35
CA TYR A 94 10.39 -13.98 -8.18
C TYR A 94 11.27 -14.66 -9.22
N ARG A 95 12.27 -13.94 -9.72
CA ARG A 95 13.20 -14.49 -10.70
C ARG A 95 13.98 -15.65 -10.06
N ASP A 96 13.83 -16.85 -10.62
CA ASP A 96 14.67 -18.00 -10.28
C ASP A 96 16.15 -17.62 -10.48
N PRO A 97 17.04 -17.86 -9.51
CA PRO A 97 18.47 -17.64 -9.67
C PRO A 97 19.06 -18.32 -10.92
N ALA A 98 18.44 -19.40 -11.42
CA ALA A 98 18.83 -20.06 -12.66
C ALA A 98 18.42 -19.31 -13.95
N GLY A 99 17.62 -18.24 -13.84
CA GLY A 99 17.26 -17.33 -14.94
C GLY A 99 16.36 -17.92 -16.03
N LYS A 100 15.72 -19.07 -15.79
CA LYS A 100 14.83 -19.73 -16.76
C LYS A 100 13.40 -19.18 -16.64
N PRO A 101 12.85 -18.54 -17.69
CA PRO A 101 11.54 -17.86 -17.59
C PRO A 101 10.35 -18.82 -17.57
N LEU A 102 10.48 -20.02 -18.17
CA LEU A 102 9.37 -20.98 -18.29
C LEU A 102 9.10 -21.76 -17.00
N THR A 103 10.10 -21.95 -16.14
CA THR A 103 9.93 -22.59 -14.83
C THR A 103 9.15 -21.69 -13.88
N SER A 104 9.33 -20.37 -13.98
CA SER A 104 8.64 -19.38 -13.15
C SER A 104 7.12 -19.38 -13.34
N VAL A 105 6.61 -19.56 -14.57
CA VAL A 105 5.15 -19.56 -14.82
C VAL A 105 4.48 -20.85 -14.30
N ALA A 106 5.13 -22.00 -14.48
CA ALA A 106 4.62 -23.26 -13.96
C ALA A 106 4.65 -23.29 -12.42
N GLN A 107 5.70 -22.75 -11.81
CA GLN A 107 5.81 -22.58 -10.36
C GLN A 107 4.72 -21.65 -9.84
N TRP A 108 4.49 -20.50 -10.48
CA TRP A 108 3.38 -19.61 -10.10
C TRP A 108 2.02 -20.30 -10.19
N ALA A 109 1.78 -21.07 -11.26
CA ALA A 109 0.52 -21.80 -11.39
C ALA A 109 0.34 -22.87 -10.30
N GLN A 110 1.42 -23.43 -9.77
CA GLN A 110 1.39 -24.35 -8.64
C GLN A 110 1.16 -23.61 -7.32
N GLU A 111 1.89 -22.51 -7.07
CA GLU A 111 1.74 -21.68 -5.87
C GLU A 111 0.31 -21.12 -5.75
N VAL A 112 -0.27 -20.64 -6.84
CA VAL A 112 -1.65 -20.13 -6.89
C VAL A 112 -2.68 -21.25 -6.68
N ARG A 113 -2.31 -22.52 -6.79
CA ARG A 113 -3.21 -23.65 -6.47
C ARG A 113 -3.04 -24.15 -5.04
N SER A 114 -1.87 -23.97 -4.42
CA SER A 114 -1.58 -24.42 -3.06
C SER A 114 -1.84 -23.33 -2.03
N TRP A 115 -3.10 -23.07 -1.71
CA TRP A 115 -3.50 -22.12 -0.64
C TRP A 115 -3.42 -22.75 0.76
N SER A 116 -2.96 -23.99 0.88
CA SER A 116 -2.91 -24.74 2.14
C SER A 116 -1.92 -24.18 3.15
N GLU A 117 -0.88 -23.48 2.69
CA GLU A 117 0.18 -22.95 3.55
C GLU A 117 0.03 -21.44 3.83
N GLY A 118 -0.81 -20.74 3.05
CA GLY A 118 -1.02 -19.31 3.16
C GLY A 118 -1.36 -18.67 1.82
N ILE A 119 -1.47 -17.34 1.82
CA ILE A 119 -1.67 -16.53 0.62
C ILE A 119 -0.32 -16.42 -0.12
N PRO A 120 -0.25 -16.82 -1.40
CA PRO A 120 0.99 -16.66 -2.16
C PRO A 120 1.35 -15.17 -2.31
N PRO A 121 2.59 -14.76 -1.98
CA PRO A 121 2.99 -13.36 -2.04
C PRO A 121 2.99 -12.83 -3.49
N THR A 122 3.14 -13.70 -4.49
CA THR A 122 3.00 -13.40 -5.92
C THR A 122 1.64 -12.77 -6.24
N VAL A 123 0.55 -13.30 -5.67
CA VAL A 123 -0.81 -12.77 -5.85
C VAL A 123 -0.90 -11.37 -5.26
N LEU A 124 -0.38 -11.18 -4.05
CA LEU A 124 -0.37 -9.87 -3.39
C LEU A 124 0.51 -8.85 -4.12
N VAL A 125 1.64 -9.25 -4.69
CA VAL A 125 2.46 -8.40 -5.55
C VAL A 125 1.69 -7.96 -6.79
N VAL A 126 1.01 -8.88 -7.48
CA VAL A 126 0.20 -8.54 -8.67
C VAL A 126 -0.92 -7.57 -8.30
N ILE A 127 -1.62 -7.81 -7.18
CA ILE A 127 -2.66 -6.91 -6.67
C ILE A 127 -2.07 -5.55 -6.33
N ALA A 128 -1.00 -5.49 -5.53
CA ALA A 128 -0.34 -4.25 -5.13
C ALA A 128 0.17 -3.44 -6.33
N THR A 129 0.82 -4.09 -7.31
CA THR A 129 1.28 -3.43 -8.54
C THR A 129 0.11 -2.93 -9.38
N THR A 130 -0.98 -3.69 -9.46
CA THR A 130 -2.19 -3.26 -10.19
C THR A 130 -2.85 -2.06 -9.51
N LEU A 131 -2.93 -2.06 -8.17
CA LEU A 131 -3.44 -0.93 -7.40
C LEU A 131 -2.54 0.30 -7.56
N LEU A 132 -1.21 0.14 -7.49
CA LEU A 132 -0.25 1.21 -7.74
C LEU A 132 -0.39 1.79 -9.16
N TRP A 133 -0.58 0.92 -10.15
CA TRP A 133 -0.82 1.33 -11.53
C TRP A 133 -2.12 2.14 -11.64
N ALA A 134 -3.23 1.60 -11.12
CA ALA A 134 -4.52 2.29 -11.10
C ALA A 134 -4.45 3.63 -10.37
N TYR A 135 -3.76 3.69 -9.23
CA TYR A 135 -3.55 4.90 -8.45
C TYR A 135 -2.70 5.93 -9.22
N GLY A 136 -1.75 5.47 -10.05
CA GLY A 136 -1.01 6.30 -10.97
C GLY A 136 -1.84 6.86 -12.15
N LEU A 137 -2.95 6.19 -12.51
CA LEU A 137 -3.87 6.66 -13.55
C LEU A 137 -4.94 7.62 -13.03
N ILE A 138 -5.43 7.37 -11.81
CA ILE A 138 -6.50 8.14 -11.18
C ILE A 138 -5.96 9.46 -10.62
N GLY A 139 -4.68 9.49 -10.23
CA GLY A 139 -4.08 10.66 -9.62
C GLY A 139 -4.13 11.88 -10.54
N GLU A 140 -4.95 12.86 -10.20
CA GLU A 140 -4.78 14.22 -10.70
C GLU A 140 -3.54 14.81 -10.02
N TYR A 141 -2.37 14.60 -10.63
CA TYR A 141 -1.10 15.16 -10.17
C TYR A 141 -1.09 16.69 -10.13
N THR A 142 -2.11 17.31 -10.72
CA THR A 142 -2.27 18.75 -10.84
C THR A 142 -3.13 19.36 -9.73
N GLY A 143 -3.92 18.63 -8.96
CA GLY A 143 -4.75 19.23 -7.92
C GLY A 143 -3.97 19.54 -6.63
N PHE A 144 -4.07 20.77 -6.10
CA PHE A 144 -3.57 21.05 -4.74
C PHE A 144 -4.33 20.23 -3.70
N ASP A 145 -5.66 20.18 -3.81
CA ASP A 145 -6.52 19.46 -2.87
C ASP A 145 -6.26 17.95 -2.88
N ASP A 146 -6.01 17.36 -4.06
CA ASP A 146 -5.66 15.95 -4.18
C ASP A 146 -4.30 15.65 -3.58
N LEU A 147 -3.29 16.48 -3.87
CA LEU A 147 -1.95 16.31 -3.30
C LEU A 147 -1.96 16.48 -1.77
N TRP A 148 -2.73 17.44 -1.27
CA TRP A 148 -2.93 17.67 0.16
C TRP A 148 -3.65 16.51 0.83
N ARG A 149 -4.72 15.98 0.21
CA ARG A 149 -5.43 14.80 0.70
C ARG A 149 -4.49 13.59 0.76
N ASP A 150 -3.71 13.34 -0.29
CA ASP A 150 -2.73 12.26 -0.31
C ASP A 150 -1.63 12.45 0.73
N PHE A 151 -1.23 13.69 1.01
CA PHE A 151 -0.30 14.01 2.08
C PHE A 151 -0.89 13.72 3.46
N ILE A 152 -2.16 14.05 3.70
CA ILE A 152 -2.84 13.69 4.95
C ILE A 152 -2.93 12.17 5.09
N ILE A 153 -3.40 11.47 4.05
CA ILE A 153 -3.55 10.01 4.06
C ILE A 153 -2.19 9.35 4.32
N GLY A 154 -1.15 9.73 3.58
CA GLY A 154 0.20 9.20 3.77
C GLY A 154 0.76 9.48 5.15
N THR A 155 0.48 10.65 5.73
CA THR A 155 0.86 10.99 7.11
C THR A 155 0.16 10.06 8.10
N LEU A 156 -1.16 9.88 7.97
CA LEU A 156 -1.94 8.99 8.84
C LEU A 156 -1.47 7.54 8.75
N VAL A 157 -1.19 7.05 7.53
CA VAL A 157 -0.68 5.69 7.31
C VAL A 157 0.69 5.52 7.95
N LEU A 158 1.63 6.45 7.73
CA LEU A 158 2.97 6.37 8.31
C LEU A 158 2.95 6.47 9.84
N VAL A 159 2.11 7.34 10.41
CA VAL A 159 1.89 7.39 11.87
C VAL A 159 1.32 6.07 12.37
N GLY A 160 0.33 5.49 11.68
CA GLY A 160 -0.20 4.17 11.99
C GLY A 160 0.87 3.09 11.97
N LEU A 161 1.71 3.06 10.94
CA LEU A 161 2.83 2.11 10.81
C LEU A 161 3.86 2.28 11.93
N LEU A 162 4.18 3.52 12.32
CA LEU A 162 5.10 3.82 13.42
C LEU A 162 4.57 3.40 14.80
N LEU A 163 3.26 3.22 14.94
CA LEU A 163 2.62 2.79 16.18
C LEU A 163 2.55 1.26 16.31
N ILE A 164 2.81 0.51 15.24
CA ILE A 164 2.85 -0.95 15.30
C ILE A 164 4.17 -1.36 15.98
N PRO A 165 4.14 -2.25 17.00
CA PRO A 165 5.34 -2.69 17.71
C PRO A 165 6.38 -3.31 16.76
N ALA A 166 7.67 -2.98 16.98
CA ALA A 166 8.77 -3.48 16.15
C ALA A 166 8.84 -5.02 16.12
N ASP A 167 8.47 -5.68 17.22
CA ASP A 167 8.46 -7.14 17.34
C ASP A 167 7.48 -7.83 16.36
N TRP A 168 6.50 -7.08 15.85
CA TRP A 168 5.51 -7.59 14.89
C TRP A 168 6.00 -7.49 13.45
N MET A 169 7.12 -6.80 13.22
CA MET A 169 7.67 -6.51 11.90
C MET A 169 9.18 -6.75 11.88
N PRO A 170 9.62 -8.01 12.08
CA PRO A 170 11.00 -8.36 11.81
C PRO A 170 11.31 -7.98 10.35
N ASP A 171 12.47 -7.34 10.14
CA ASP A 171 12.96 -6.90 8.82
C ASP A 171 12.22 -5.74 8.14
N MET A 172 11.47 -4.92 8.88
CA MET A 172 10.99 -3.64 8.34
C MET A 172 12.18 -2.72 7.99
N PRO A 173 12.22 -2.09 6.80
CA PRO A 173 13.18 -1.03 6.52
C PRO A 173 13.06 0.10 7.56
N PRO A 174 14.12 0.92 7.75
CA PRO A 174 14.08 1.99 8.73
C PRO A 174 12.93 2.97 8.42
N MET A 175 11.88 2.95 9.26
CA MET A 175 10.69 3.80 9.10
C MET A 175 11.02 5.30 9.07
N SER A 176 12.10 5.70 9.74
CA SER A 176 12.61 7.07 9.70
C SER A 176 12.98 7.52 8.28
N ALA A 177 13.57 6.64 7.46
CA ALA A 177 13.91 6.96 6.08
C ALA A 177 12.67 7.14 5.21
N ALA A 178 11.66 6.29 5.39
CA ALA A 178 10.38 6.39 4.70
C ALA A 178 9.64 7.69 5.10
N ALA A 179 9.56 7.99 6.39
CA ALA A 179 8.92 9.19 6.91
C ALA A 179 9.63 10.48 6.46
N LEU A 180 10.97 10.52 6.51
CA LEU A 180 11.75 11.67 6.03
C LEU A 180 11.59 11.88 4.52
N SER A 181 11.64 10.79 3.74
CA SER A 181 11.43 10.86 2.30
C SER A 181 10.02 11.36 1.98
N PHE A 182 9.01 10.83 2.67
CA PHE A 182 7.62 11.26 2.53
C PHE A 182 7.45 12.75 2.83
N LEU A 183 7.99 13.24 3.96
CA LEU A 183 7.91 14.66 4.32
C LEU A 183 8.64 15.54 3.30
N LEU A 184 9.84 15.15 2.88
CA LEU A 184 10.62 15.88 1.89
C LEU A 184 9.86 16.02 0.57
N TRP A 185 9.41 14.90 0.01
CA TRP A 185 8.68 14.91 -1.26
C TRP A 185 7.30 15.55 -1.13
N GLY A 186 6.60 15.37 -0.02
CA GLY A 186 5.30 15.97 0.20
C GLY A 186 5.35 17.49 0.33
N LEU A 187 6.26 18.02 1.15
CA LEU A 187 6.44 19.47 1.28
C LEU A 187 6.92 20.10 -0.03
N LEU A 188 7.83 19.44 -0.75
CA LEU A 188 8.30 19.92 -2.04
C LEU A 188 7.16 19.93 -3.08
N GLY A 189 6.32 18.90 -3.10
CA GLY A 189 5.18 18.80 -3.99
C GLY A 189 4.16 19.91 -3.74
N LEU A 190 3.77 20.10 -2.48
CA LEU A 190 2.85 21.16 -2.06
C LEU A 190 3.41 22.54 -2.40
N ALA A 191 4.70 22.77 -2.18
CA ALA A 191 5.36 24.03 -2.52
C ALA A 191 5.40 24.28 -4.04
N PHE A 192 5.76 23.28 -4.85
CA PHE A 192 5.74 23.40 -6.30
C PHE A 192 4.33 23.68 -6.84
N ARG A 193 3.32 23.02 -6.27
CA ARG A 193 1.94 23.26 -6.68
C ARG A 193 1.46 24.66 -6.30
N SER A 194 1.70 25.09 -5.07
CA SER A 194 1.35 26.45 -4.61
C SER A 194 1.98 27.54 -5.49
N VAL A 195 3.23 27.33 -5.94
CA VAL A 195 3.91 28.25 -6.87
C VAL A 195 3.31 28.19 -8.27
N ALA A 196 2.96 27.00 -8.77
CA ALA A 196 2.27 26.86 -10.05
C ALA A 196 0.93 27.60 -10.04
N ASP A 197 0.14 27.49 -8.96
CA ASP A 197 -1.12 28.20 -8.79
C ASP A 197 -0.92 29.72 -8.73
N ALA A 198 0.07 30.20 -7.98
CA ALA A 198 0.40 31.62 -7.91
C ALA A 198 0.80 32.20 -9.29
N LEU A 199 1.59 31.46 -10.06
CA LEU A 199 1.99 31.86 -11.41
C LEU A 199 0.83 31.83 -12.40
N ALA A 200 -0.10 30.88 -12.25
CA ALA A 200 -1.32 30.84 -13.06
C ALA A 200 -2.17 32.09 -12.82
N VAL A 201 -2.37 32.47 -11.55
CA VAL A 201 -3.10 33.70 -11.18
C VAL A 201 -2.38 34.96 -11.68
N GLU A 202 -1.05 35.03 -11.60
CA GLU A 202 -0.30 36.18 -12.16
C GLU A 202 -0.39 36.26 -13.69
N ARG A 203 -0.38 35.12 -14.39
CA ARG A 203 -0.51 35.06 -15.85
C ARG A 203 -1.87 35.61 -16.29
N GLU A 204 -2.94 35.24 -15.59
CA GLU A 204 -4.29 35.78 -15.86
C GLU A 204 -4.35 37.29 -15.62
N ARG A 205 -3.70 37.79 -14.57
CA ARG A 205 -3.70 39.23 -14.23
C ARG A 205 -2.86 40.09 -15.16
N ARG A 206 -1.69 39.61 -15.60
CA ARG A 206 -0.71 40.44 -16.32
C ARG A 206 -0.60 40.14 -17.82
N GLY A 207 -1.22 39.06 -18.31
CA GLY A 207 -1.15 38.63 -19.71
C GLY A 207 0.26 38.19 -20.19
N ALA A 208 1.30 38.39 -19.38
CA ALA A 208 2.66 37.93 -19.62
C ALA A 208 2.90 36.59 -18.93
N ILE A 209 3.79 35.77 -19.48
CA ILE A 209 4.24 34.52 -18.87
C ILE A 209 5.43 34.84 -17.95
N PRO A 210 5.25 34.96 -16.62
CA PRO A 210 6.40 35.01 -15.73
C PRO A 210 7.19 33.70 -15.87
N ALA A 211 8.46 33.80 -16.24
CA ALA A 211 9.34 32.64 -16.30
C ALA A 211 9.78 32.26 -14.88
N LEU A 212 9.76 30.97 -14.55
CA LEU A 212 10.32 30.46 -13.30
C LEU A 212 11.82 30.83 -13.25
N ASN A 213 12.18 31.71 -12.32
CA ASN A 213 13.57 32.14 -12.16
C ASN A 213 14.29 31.18 -11.19
N ARG A 214 15.59 30.95 -11.38
CA ARG A 214 16.44 30.13 -10.48
C ARG A 214 16.35 30.55 -9.01
N TYR A 215 16.13 31.84 -8.75
CA TYR A 215 15.97 32.38 -7.40
C TYR A 215 14.70 31.87 -6.72
N TRP A 216 13.62 31.60 -7.47
CA TRP A 216 12.41 31.00 -6.91
C TRP A 216 12.64 29.57 -6.44
N LEU A 217 13.32 28.75 -7.26
CA LEU A 217 13.68 27.39 -6.85
C LEU A 217 14.61 27.37 -5.64
N ALA A 218 15.58 28.29 -5.59
CA ALA A 218 16.45 28.44 -4.43
C ALA A 218 15.66 28.84 -3.17
N MET A 219 14.70 29.76 -3.29
CA MET A 219 13.84 30.17 -2.18
C MET A 219 12.96 29.02 -1.67
N ILE A 220 12.27 28.30 -2.56
CA ILE A 220 11.44 27.14 -2.20
C ILE A 220 12.29 26.10 -1.49
N SER A 221 13.44 25.74 -2.07
CA SER A 221 14.36 24.76 -1.49
C SER A 221 14.86 25.21 -0.12
N ALA A 222 15.20 26.50 0.04
CA ALA A 222 15.63 27.06 1.31
C ALA A 222 14.52 27.01 2.38
N VAL A 223 13.28 27.34 2.02
CA VAL A 223 12.13 27.27 2.94
C VAL A 223 11.85 25.82 3.36
N VAL A 224 11.83 24.89 2.41
CA VAL A 224 11.65 23.46 2.72
C VAL A 224 12.76 22.96 3.64
N LEU A 225 14.02 23.28 3.35
CA LEU A 225 15.15 22.91 4.20
C LEU A 225 15.08 23.56 5.59
N ALA A 226 14.64 24.80 5.70
CA ALA A 226 14.47 25.49 6.97
C ALA A 226 13.36 24.83 7.82
N ILE A 227 12.24 24.44 7.20
CA ILE A 227 11.16 23.70 7.89
C ILE A 227 11.67 22.35 8.38
N LEU A 228 12.39 21.60 7.53
CA LEU A 228 12.94 20.29 7.89
C LEU A 228 13.99 20.41 9.02
N ALA A 229 14.89 21.38 8.94
CA ALA A 229 15.89 21.65 9.97
C ALA A 229 15.23 22.08 11.29
N GLY A 230 14.21 22.95 11.23
CA GLY A 230 13.42 23.36 12.38
C GLY A 230 12.72 22.18 13.03
N ALA A 231 12.02 21.35 12.24
CA ALA A 231 11.34 20.14 12.72
C ALA A 231 12.33 19.15 13.36
N TRP A 232 13.51 18.96 12.75
CA TRP A 232 14.57 18.11 13.30
C TRP A 232 15.12 18.66 14.62
N LEU A 233 15.33 19.98 14.73
CA LEU A 233 15.81 20.63 15.94
C LEU A 233 14.77 20.55 17.07
N LEU A 234 13.51 20.84 16.76
CA LEU A 234 12.36 20.65 17.64
C LEU A 234 12.26 19.19 18.11
N ALA A 235 12.37 18.24 17.19
CA ALA A 235 12.34 16.82 17.51
C ALA A 235 13.46 16.43 18.48
N ASN A 236 14.69 16.91 18.30
CA ASN A 236 15.80 16.60 19.19
C ASN A 236 15.73 17.30 20.55
N THR A 237 15.26 18.55 20.58
CA THR A 237 15.26 19.36 21.82
C THR A 237 14.09 19.03 22.74
N ILE A 238 12.97 18.58 22.18
CA ILE A 238 11.71 18.32 22.91
C ILE A 238 11.48 16.80 23.11
N ALA A 239 12.39 15.96 22.62
CA ALA A 239 12.15 14.59 22.15
C ALA A 239 11.53 13.58 23.11
N PRO A 240 11.98 13.38 24.36
CA PRO A 240 11.56 12.16 25.06
C PRO A 240 10.13 12.29 25.61
N GLN A 241 9.80 13.44 26.20
CA GLN A 241 8.57 13.56 26.98
C GLN A 241 7.34 13.82 26.12
N ILE A 242 7.43 14.74 25.15
CA ILE A 242 6.28 15.05 24.28
C ILE A 242 6.02 13.89 23.31
N MET A 243 7.07 13.24 22.81
CA MET A 243 6.86 12.05 21.97
C MET A 243 6.22 10.93 22.77
N ALA A 244 6.67 10.65 24.00
CA ALA A 244 6.03 9.65 24.86
C ALA A 244 4.56 10.01 25.15
N PHE A 245 4.25 11.29 25.40
CA PHE A 245 2.88 11.76 25.62
C PHE A 245 2.00 11.62 24.37
N LEU A 246 2.49 12.06 23.21
CA LEU A 246 1.77 11.94 21.93
C LEU A 246 1.57 10.48 21.55
N LEU A 247 2.58 9.61 21.73
CA LEU A 247 2.46 8.18 21.51
C LEU A 247 1.48 7.52 22.51
N ALA A 248 1.42 8.00 23.75
CA ALA A 248 0.44 7.51 24.73
C ALA A 248 -1.00 7.88 24.33
N ILE A 249 -1.23 9.13 23.90
CA ILE A 249 -2.54 9.58 23.40
C ILE A 249 -2.90 8.83 22.13
N ALA A 250 -1.99 8.79 21.15
CA ALA A 250 -2.20 8.09 19.89
C ALA A 250 -2.48 6.61 20.14
N GLY A 251 -1.68 5.94 20.96
CA GLY A 251 -1.89 4.55 21.35
C GLY A 251 -3.20 4.32 22.10
N GLY A 252 -3.72 5.31 22.83
CA GLY A 252 -5.07 5.28 23.39
C GLY A 252 -6.15 5.33 22.30
N ILE A 253 -6.04 6.31 21.40
CA ILE A 253 -6.98 6.50 20.27
C ILE A 253 -6.98 5.27 19.35
N LEU A 254 -5.81 4.76 18.97
CA LEU A 254 -5.71 3.57 18.10
C LEU A 254 -6.26 2.31 18.77
N ARG A 255 -6.07 2.14 20.08
CA ARG A 255 -6.71 1.03 20.80
C ARG A 255 -8.23 1.15 20.78
N SER A 256 -8.76 2.35 21.02
CA SER A 256 -10.21 2.60 20.94
C SER A 256 -10.74 2.37 19.52
N LEU A 257 -10.02 2.84 18.49
CA LEU A 257 -10.40 2.65 17.10
C LEU A 257 -10.33 1.17 16.69
N GLY A 258 -9.26 0.46 17.10
CA GLY A 258 -9.11 -0.97 16.89
C GLY A 258 -10.26 -1.75 17.53
N GLN A 259 -10.62 -1.40 18.77
CA GLN A 259 -11.75 -2.03 19.47
C GLN A 259 -13.09 -1.74 18.78
N LEU A 260 -13.30 -0.52 18.29
CA LEU A 260 -14.47 -0.19 17.46
C LEU A 260 -14.51 -1.06 16.20
N LEU A 261 -13.37 -1.23 15.52
CA LEU A 261 -13.26 -2.03 14.31
C LEU A 261 -13.53 -3.51 14.55
N VAL A 262 -13.09 -4.06 15.69
CA VAL A 262 -13.48 -5.41 16.15
C VAL A 262 -15.00 -5.53 16.24
N TYR A 263 -15.66 -4.58 16.90
CA TYR A 263 -17.11 -4.62 17.04
C TYR A 263 -17.83 -4.54 15.70
N VAL A 264 -17.37 -3.67 14.79
CA VAL A 264 -17.92 -3.58 13.43
C VAL A 264 -17.73 -4.89 12.68
N ALA A 265 -16.52 -5.45 12.68
CA ALA A 265 -16.24 -6.72 12.02
C ALA A 265 -17.06 -7.87 12.61
N THR A 266 -17.24 -7.90 13.93
CA THR A 266 -18.06 -8.91 14.62
C THR A 266 -19.53 -8.78 14.23
N ALA A 267 -20.05 -7.55 14.16
CA ALA A 267 -21.42 -7.29 13.70
C ALA A 267 -21.62 -7.70 12.25
N LEU A 268 -20.66 -7.41 11.37
CA LEU A 268 -20.68 -7.85 9.96
C LEU A 268 -20.62 -9.38 9.84
N PHE A 269 -19.77 -10.03 10.62
CA PHE A 269 -19.68 -11.49 10.65
C PHE A 269 -21.00 -12.11 11.13
N TYR A 270 -21.61 -11.55 12.17
CA TYR A 270 -22.91 -11.99 12.65
C TYR A 270 -24.00 -11.82 11.58
N LEU A 271 -24.03 -10.66 10.90
CA LEU A 271 -24.95 -10.42 9.77
C LEU A 271 -24.72 -11.39 8.61
N PHE A 272 -23.46 -11.67 8.27
CA PHE A 272 -23.10 -12.65 7.26
C PHE A 272 -23.64 -14.04 7.63
N PHE A 273 -23.33 -14.52 8.84
CA PHE A 273 -23.82 -15.83 9.31
C PHE A 273 -25.34 -15.87 9.45
N GLN A 274 -26.00 -14.76 9.79
CA GLN A 274 -27.46 -14.70 9.82
C GLN A 274 -28.06 -14.80 8.41
N LEU A 275 -27.45 -14.13 7.43
CA LEU A 275 -27.89 -14.15 6.04
C LEU A 275 -27.70 -15.52 5.38
N PHE A 276 -26.54 -16.15 5.61
CA PHE A 276 -26.19 -17.44 5.02
C PHE A 276 -26.65 -18.64 5.86
N GLY A 277 -26.82 -18.49 7.17
CA GLY A 277 -27.29 -19.52 8.09
C GLY A 277 -28.65 -20.08 7.69
N GLY A 278 -29.60 -19.21 7.33
CA GLY A 278 -30.91 -19.65 6.83
C GLY A 278 -30.83 -20.43 5.51
N LEU A 279 -29.74 -20.31 4.76
CA LEU A 279 -29.49 -21.06 3.53
C LEU A 279 -28.96 -22.47 3.83
N PHE A 280 -28.25 -22.65 4.95
CA PHE A 280 -27.79 -23.96 5.41
C PHE A 280 -28.92 -24.78 6.08
N ASP A 281 -29.88 -24.13 6.73
CA ASP A 281 -31.05 -24.79 7.31
C ASP A 281 -31.93 -25.46 6.23
N LEU A 282 -31.98 -24.92 5.01
CA LEU A 282 -32.75 -25.49 3.89
C LEU A 282 -32.16 -26.81 3.35
N SER A 283 -30.93 -27.17 3.72
CA SER A 283 -30.25 -28.38 3.25
C SER A 283 -30.27 -29.56 4.25
N GLY A 284 -30.91 -29.40 5.42
CA GLY A 284 -30.60 -30.24 6.58
C GLY A 284 -31.66 -31.23 7.10
N GLU A 285 -32.93 -31.18 6.69
CA GLU A 285 -33.94 -32.06 7.32
C GLU A 285 -34.06 -33.45 6.68
N ASP A 286 -33.75 -33.62 5.38
CA ASP A 286 -33.85 -34.93 4.71
C ASP A 286 -32.57 -35.80 4.80
N ALA A 287 -31.46 -35.24 5.29
CA ALA A 287 -30.16 -35.94 5.38
C ALA A 287 -29.92 -36.64 6.74
N LEU A 288 -30.85 -36.53 7.69
CA LEU A 288 -30.78 -37.12 9.03
C LEU A 288 -31.60 -38.41 9.16
N GLN A 289 -31.76 -39.19 8.08
CA GLN A 289 -32.09 -40.61 8.26
C GLN A 289 -30.85 -41.29 8.86
N PRO A 290 -30.93 -41.85 10.08
CA PRO A 290 -29.84 -42.61 10.63
C PRO A 290 -29.53 -43.77 9.67
N PRO A 291 -28.28 -43.95 9.22
CA PRO A 291 -27.93 -45.12 8.43
C PRO A 291 -28.25 -46.38 9.23
N ASP A 292 -28.88 -47.37 8.60
CA ASP A 292 -29.30 -48.64 9.22
C ASP A 292 -28.14 -49.46 9.81
N GLU A 293 -26.90 -49.10 9.45
CA GLU A 293 -25.68 -49.65 10.05
C GLU A 293 -24.91 -48.55 10.80
N PRO A 294 -24.62 -48.75 12.10
CA PRO A 294 -23.77 -47.83 12.83
C PRO A 294 -22.38 -47.84 12.16
N PRO A 295 -21.87 -46.69 11.70
CA PRO A 295 -20.51 -46.63 11.18
C PRO A 295 -19.56 -47.16 12.25
N GLN A 296 -18.68 -48.10 11.87
CA GLN A 296 -17.62 -48.57 12.76
C GLN A 296 -16.83 -47.34 13.20
N MET A 297 -17.05 -46.91 14.44
CA MET A 297 -16.35 -45.76 14.98
C MET A 297 -14.86 -46.11 14.97
N PRO A 298 -14.02 -45.29 14.33
CA PRO A 298 -12.58 -45.40 14.50
C PRO A 298 -12.27 -45.48 15.99
N ASN A 299 -11.35 -46.36 16.37
CA ASN A 299 -10.99 -46.57 17.76
C ASN A 299 -10.49 -45.25 18.35
N LEU A 300 -11.36 -44.53 19.06
CA LEU A 300 -11.06 -43.20 19.60
C LEU A 300 -9.83 -43.26 20.53
N ALA A 301 -9.58 -44.40 21.18
CA ALA A 301 -8.40 -44.60 22.01
C ALA A 301 -7.08 -44.56 21.20
N GLU A 302 -7.09 -45.00 19.94
CA GLU A 302 -5.93 -44.87 19.03
C GLU A 302 -5.79 -43.44 18.52
N GLN A 303 -6.89 -42.78 18.17
CA GLN A 303 -6.86 -41.37 17.75
C GLN A 303 -6.39 -40.43 18.87
N PHE A 304 -6.83 -40.64 20.12
CA PHE A 304 -6.36 -39.83 21.25
C PHE A 304 -4.86 -40.05 21.52
N ARG A 305 -4.34 -41.26 21.29
CA ARG A 305 -2.89 -41.55 21.38
C ARG A 305 -2.08 -40.82 20.31
N GLU A 306 -2.63 -40.72 19.11
CA GLU A 306 -2.02 -40.00 17.98
C GLU A 306 -2.08 -38.47 18.19
N ILE A 307 -3.14 -37.97 18.84
CA ILE A 307 -3.28 -36.56 19.21
C ILE A 307 -2.36 -36.19 20.40
N GLU A 308 -2.20 -37.05 21.40
CA GLU A 308 -1.28 -36.80 22.54
C GLU A 308 0.20 -36.76 22.12
N THR A 309 0.56 -37.47 21.04
CA THR A 309 1.94 -37.51 20.53
C THR A 309 2.23 -36.40 19.53
N THR A 310 1.20 -35.74 19.00
CA THR A 310 1.35 -34.60 18.09
C THR A 310 1.20 -33.30 18.89
N PRO A 311 2.28 -32.54 19.14
CA PRO A 311 2.16 -31.26 19.85
C PRO A 311 1.26 -30.32 19.03
N ILE A 312 0.01 -30.16 19.47
CA ILE A 312 -0.92 -29.18 18.92
C ILE A 312 -0.34 -27.80 19.24
N ARG A 313 0.34 -27.20 18.26
CA ARG A 313 0.61 -25.76 18.25
C ARG A 313 -0.71 -25.07 17.92
N LEU A 314 -1.50 -24.76 18.95
CA LEU A 314 -2.63 -23.84 18.79
C LEU A 314 -2.07 -22.50 18.29
N PRO A 315 -2.61 -21.92 17.20
CA PRO A 315 -2.31 -20.54 16.84
C PRO A 315 -2.74 -19.66 18.02
N VAL A 316 -1.75 -18.99 18.59
CA VAL A 316 -1.85 -18.16 19.79
C VAL A 316 -3.01 -17.15 19.64
N GLU A 317 -3.78 -16.94 20.70
CA GLU A 317 -4.89 -15.96 20.84
C GLU A 317 -4.54 -14.50 20.44
N GLY A 318 -3.31 -14.21 20.00
CA GLY A 318 -2.87 -12.93 19.45
C GLY A 318 -3.23 -12.70 17.97
N ASP A 319 -3.74 -13.69 17.24
CA ASP A 319 -3.95 -13.55 15.78
C ASP A 319 -5.24 -12.83 15.38
N ILE A 320 -6.26 -12.74 16.24
CA ILE A 320 -7.54 -12.06 15.93
C ILE A 320 -7.31 -10.57 15.58
N TRP A 321 -6.39 -9.91 16.28
CA TRP A 321 -6.03 -8.51 16.02
C TRP A 321 -5.35 -8.31 14.66
N ARG A 322 -4.61 -9.32 14.16
CA ARG A 322 -3.93 -9.27 12.86
C ARG A 322 -4.93 -9.35 11.70
N TYR A 323 -5.96 -10.18 11.82
CA TYR A 323 -7.04 -10.26 10.82
C TYR A 323 -7.85 -8.96 10.74
N LEU A 324 -8.08 -8.30 11.87
CA LEU A 324 -8.83 -7.05 11.93
C LEU A 324 -8.05 -5.86 11.36
N LEU A 325 -6.74 -5.79 11.60
CA LEU A 325 -5.86 -4.77 11.03
C LEU A 325 -5.75 -4.93 9.50
N PHE A 326 -5.79 -6.17 9.01
CA PHE A 326 -5.85 -6.48 7.57
C PHE A 326 -7.18 -6.06 6.93
N ALA A 327 -8.32 -6.36 7.57
CA ALA A 327 -9.63 -5.90 7.10
C ALA A 327 -9.74 -4.36 7.09
N ALA A 328 -9.17 -3.69 8.10
CA ALA A 328 -9.10 -2.23 8.19
C ALA A 328 -8.28 -1.60 7.07
N LEU A 329 -7.10 -2.18 6.78
CA LEU A 329 -6.22 -1.72 5.71
C LEU A 329 -6.82 -2.00 4.32
N ALA A 330 -7.51 -3.13 4.14
CA ALA A 330 -8.19 -3.46 2.90
C ALA A 330 -9.44 -2.60 2.64
N ALA A 331 -10.12 -2.14 3.69
CA ALA A 331 -11.29 -1.26 3.56
C ALA A 331 -10.92 0.24 3.40
N GLY A 332 -9.66 0.61 3.66
CA GLY A 332 -9.14 1.99 3.54
C GLY A 332 -8.39 2.29 2.23
N LEU A 333 -8.23 1.29 1.36
CA LEU A 333 -7.71 1.40 -0.02
C LEU A 333 -8.87 1.40 -1.01
#